data_AF-Q1ZWF6-F1
#
_entry.id   AF-Q1ZWF6-F1
#
_cell.length_a   1.000
_cell.length_b   1.000
_cell.length_c   1.000
_cell.angle_alpha   90.00
_cell.angle_beta   90.00
_cell.angle_gamma   90.00
#
_symmetry.space_group_name_H-M   'P 1'
#
loop_
_entity.id
_entity.type
_entity.pdbx_description
1 polymer ?
#
loop_
_entity_poly.entity_id
_entity_poly.type
_entity_poly.pdbx_seq_one_letter_code
_entity_poly.pdbx_strand_id
1 'polypeptide(L)'
;MKSLILSVLYGVFLFSPLMIQAKIVSKPLESTTSFIETVDSYESSQTQQQGITVYHPVLGYANYENIVCDSNDNHQRELRHLVTSYCLKHSGKLVNNWCVDTQSNMPLFNAELNQHTMDCHLGGNASIIHVLEFLPSTEHEQQTQQSWLQVATAFGY
;
A
#
# COMPACT_ATOMS: atom_id res chain seq x y z
N MET A 1 11.88 -72.80 1.35
CA MET A 1 12.40 -72.14 2.57
C MET A 1 12.32 -70.63 2.35
N LYS A 2 11.63 -69.90 3.25
CA LYS A 2 11.71 -68.46 3.62
C LYS A 2 12.22 -67.47 2.54
N SER A 3 11.55 -66.35 2.21
CA SER A 3 10.96 -65.34 3.09
C SER A 3 10.17 -64.31 2.27
N LEU A 4 9.09 -63.78 2.86
CA LEU A 4 8.45 -62.52 2.47
C LEU A 4 9.42 -61.34 2.61
N ILE A 5 9.35 -60.37 1.68
CA ILE A 5 9.64 -58.96 1.96
C ILE A 5 8.55 -58.11 1.31
N LEU A 6 7.70 -57.58 2.18
CA LEU A 6 6.81 -56.44 1.96
C LEU A 6 7.65 -55.16 2.11
N SER A 7 7.55 -54.20 1.18
CA SER A 7 7.85 -52.78 1.48
C SER A 7 7.38 -51.88 0.34
N VAL A 8 6.20 -51.29 0.49
CA VAL A 8 5.93 -49.87 0.83
C VAL A 8 6.12 -48.92 -0.37
N LEU A 9 4.97 -48.60 -0.98
CA LEU A 9 4.74 -47.43 -1.82
C LEU A 9 5.02 -46.15 -1.01
N TYR A 10 6.15 -45.51 -1.25
CA TYR A 10 6.32 -44.09 -0.90
C TYR A 10 6.01 -43.26 -2.14
N GLY A 11 4.75 -42.83 -2.22
CA GLY A 11 4.35 -41.70 -3.06
C GLY A 11 5.03 -40.45 -2.50
N VAL A 12 6.06 -39.98 -3.19
CA VAL A 12 6.61 -38.64 -2.95
C VAL A 12 5.61 -37.66 -3.53
N PHE A 13 4.65 -37.23 -2.70
CA PHE A 13 3.94 -35.98 -2.93
C PHE A 13 4.97 -34.86 -2.80
N LEU A 14 5.54 -34.46 -3.93
CA LEU A 14 6.21 -33.18 -4.07
C LEU A 14 5.11 -32.11 -3.92
N PHE A 15 4.89 -31.65 -2.68
CA PHE A 15 4.31 -30.35 -2.44
C PHE A 15 5.27 -29.32 -3.04
N SER A 16 5.07 -29.00 -4.31
CA SER A 16 5.63 -27.78 -4.89
C SER A 16 5.14 -26.62 -4.03
N PRO A 17 6.03 -25.75 -3.50
CA PRO A 17 5.56 -24.52 -2.91
C PRO A 17 4.87 -23.76 -4.04
N LEU A 18 3.61 -23.39 -3.82
CA LEU A 18 2.91 -22.43 -4.65
C LEU A 18 3.76 -21.15 -4.58
N MET A 19 4.67 -20.99 -5.53
CA MET A 19 5.40 -19.75 -5.75
C MET A 19 4.33 -18.75 -6.17
N ILE A 20 3.79 -18.01 -5.20
CA ILE A 20 3.03 -16.80 -5.48
C ILE A 20 4.04 -15.86 -6.11
N GLN A 21 4.16 -15.90 -7.43
CA GLN A 21 4.95 -14.91 -8.17
C GLN A 21 4.26 -13.57 -7.94
N ALA A 22 4.82 -12.78 -7.03
CA ALA A 22 4.52 -11.36 -6.97
C ALA A 22 4.97 -10.76 -8.31
N LYS A 23 4.02 -10.60 -9.23
CA LYS A 23 4.25 -9.92 -10.49
C LYS A 23 4.44 -8.45 -10.14
N ILE A 24 5.67 -7.95 -10.18
CA ILE A 24 5.96 -6.52 -10.11
C ILE A 24 5.43 -5.93 -11.42
N VAL A 25 4.18 -5.47 -11.38
CA VAL A 25 3.54 -4.80 -12.52
C VAL A 25 3.95 -3.32 -12.45
N SER A 26 4.56 -2.82 -13.52
CA SER A 26 4.75 -1.39 -13.74
C SER A 26 3.38 -0.68 -13.70
N LYS A 27 3.33 0.53 -13.13
CA LYS A 27 2.13 1.40 -12.97
C LYS A 27 1.01 1.07 -13.98
N PRO A 28 -0.21 0.70 -13.52
CA PRO A 28 -1.34 0.46 -14.42
C PRO A 28 -1.57 1.68 -15.33
N LEU A 29 -1.77 1.43 -16.62
CA LEU A 29 -1.69 2.44 -17.68
C LEU A 29 -2.79 3.52 -17.61
N GLU A 30 -3.79 3.40 -16.72
CA GLU A 30 -4.89 4.36 -16.59
C GLU A 30 -5.33 4.61 -15.13
N SER A 31 -4.40 4.85 -14.19
CA SER A 31 -4.76 5.37 -12.86
C SER A 31 -5.03 6.88 -12.92
N THR A 32 -6.27 7.29 -12.70
CA THR A 32 -6.71 8.70 -12.71
C THR A 32 -6.39 9.49 -11.44
N THR A 33 -5.70 8.90 -10.46
CA THR A 33 -5.22 9.63 -9.27
C THR A 33 -3.95 8.96 -8.75
N SER A 34 -3.05 9.77 -8.19
CA SER A 34 -1.69 9.35 -7.83
C SER A 34 -1.19 10.20 -6.66
N PHE A 35 -1.93 10.11 -5.57
CA PHE A 35 -1.54 10.68 -4.30
C PHE A 35 -0.18 10.12 -3.87
N ILE A 36 0.10 8.83 -4.15
CA ILE A 36 1.42 8.23 -3.93
C ILE A 36 2.55 9.01 -4.63
N GLU A 37 2.41 9.38 -5.91
CA GLU A 37 3.44 10.19 -6.59
C GLU A 37 3.56 11.59 -6.00
N THR A 38 2.46 12.13 -5.48
CA THR A 38 2.47 13.44 -4.82
C THR A 38 3.28 13.38 -3.52
N VAL A 39 3.09 12.32 -2.73
CA VAL A 39 3.85 12.08 -1.49
C VAL A 39 5.31 11.78 -1.81
N ASP A 40 5.60 10.87 -2.74
CA ASP A 40 6.98 10.50 -3.09
C ASP A 40 7.76 11.69 -3.64
N SER A 41 7.12 12.55 -4.45
CA SER A 41 7.73 13.80 -4.93
C SER A 41 8.00 14.80 -3.80
N TYR A 42 7.04 14.97 -2.87
CA TYR A 42 7.24 15.81 -1.70
C TYR A 42 8.41 15.31 -0.85
N GLU A 43 8.44 14.03 -0.49
CA GLU A 43 9.50 13.45 0.34
C GLU A 43 10.87 13.52 -0.33
N SER A 44 10.96 13.16 -1.61
CA SER A 44 12.19 13.25 -2.40
C SER A 44 12.74 14.69 -2.43
N SER A 45 11.86 15.70 -2.44
CA SER A 45 12.27 17.11 -2.39
C SER A 45 12.78 17.56 -1.01
N GLN A 46 12.33 16.93 0.07
CA GLN A 46 12.71 17.28 1.44
C GLN A 46 13.96 16.53 1.91
N THR A 47 14.03 15.22 1.68
CA THR A 47 15.01 14.33 2.31
C THR A 47 15.88 13.56 1.32
N GLN A 48 15.62 13.66 0.01
CA GLN A 48 16.23 12.83 -1.04
C GLN A 48 15.97 11.31 -0.88
N GLN A 49 15.03 10.93 -0.01
CA GLN A 49 14.62 9.53 0.18
C GLN A 49 13.43 9.20 -0.73
N GLN A 50 13.57 8.12 -1.50
CA GLN A 50 12.50 7.60 -2.34
C GLN A 50 11.80 6.46 -1.63
N GLY A 51 10.47 6.45 -1.67
CA GLY A 51 9.69 5.37 -1.11
C GLY A 51 9.59 4.17 -2.07
N ILE A 52 8.97 3.11 -1.57
CA ILE A 52 8.72 1.87 -2.32
C ILE A 52 7.22 1.75 -2.53
N THR A 53 6.79 1.54 -3.79
CA THR A 53 5.40 1.25 -4.13
C THR A 53 5.23 -0.19 -4.57
N VAL A 54 4.24 -0.88 -4.00
CA VAL A 54 3.80 -2.23 -4.39
C VAL A 54 2.37 -2.15 -4.93
N TYR A 55 2.17 -2.70 -6.13
CA TYR A 55 0.88 -2.69 -6.82
C TYR A 55 0.14 -4.02 -6.64
N HIS A 56 -1.14 -3.95 -6.27
CA HIS A 56 -2.04 -5.10 -6.13
C HIS A 56 -3.22 -4.97 -7.10
N PRO A 57 -3.02 -5.14 -8.42
CA PRO A 57 -4.04 -4.86 -9.44
C PRO A 57 -5.30 -5.72 -9.30
N VAL A 58 -5.20 -6.95 -8.77
CA VAL A 58 -6.35 -7.83 -8.52
C VAL A 58 -7.18 -7.36 -7.32
N LEU A 59 -6.53 -6.77 -6.31
CA LEU A 59 -7.19 -6.25 -5.12
C LEU A 59 -7.57 -4.78 -5.24
N GLY A 60 -7.11 -4.11 -6.31
CA GLY A 60 -7.50 -2.75 -6.63
C GLY A 60 -6.80 -1.66 -5.84
N TYR A 61 -5.56 -1.87 -5.39
CA TYR A 61 -4.84 -0.83 -4.65
C TYR A 61 -3.33 -0.86 -4.87
N ALA A 62 -2.67 0.26 -4.55
CA ALA A 62 -1.24 0.33 -4.31
C ALA A 62 -0.96 0.62 -2.84
N ASN A 63 0.14 0.04 -2.36
CA ASN A 63 0.72 0.34 -1.05
C ASN A 63 2.06 1.03 -1.28
N TYR A 64 2.24 2.19 -0.66
CA TYR A 64 3.49 2.94 -0.67
C TYR A 64 4.00 3.11 0.76
N GLU A 65 5.30 2.90 0.92
CA GLU A 65 6.00 3.15 2.18
C GLU A 65 7.29 3.95 1.96
N ASN A 66 7.54 4.92 2.83
CA ASN A 66 8.81 5.64 2.87
C ASN A 66 9.26 5.87 4.32
N ILE A 67 10.53 5.61 4.59
CA ILE A 67 11.15 5.86 5.90
C ILE A 67 11.68 7.29 5.88
N VAL A 68 11.14 8.13 6.73
CA VAL A 68 11.55 9.53 6.87
C VAL A 68 12.36 9.69 8.15
N CYS A 69 13.59 10.17 7.99
CA CYS A 69 14.44 10.62 9.09
C CYS A 69 14.23 12.11 9.33
N ASP A 70 13.96 12.53 10.57
CA ASP A 70 13.51 13.88 10.97
C ASP A 70 11.99 14.11 10.88
N SER A 71 11.19 13.13 11.33
CA SER A 71 9.76 13.32 11.53
C SER A 71 9.48 14.16 12.78
N ASN A 72 9.70 15.46 12.69
CA ASN A 72 9.28 16.40 13.72
C ASN A 72 7.79 16.80 13.53
N ASP A 73 7.24 17.52 14.51
CA ASP A 73 5.83 17.98 14.48
C ASP A 73 5.51 18.83 13.23
N ASN A 74 6.51 19.50 12.65
CA ASN A 74 6.31 20.30 11.45
C ASN A 74 6.11 19.40 10.22
N HIS A 75 6.93 18.37 10.05
CA HIS A 75 6.78 17.41 8.96
C HIS A 75 5.42 16.71 8.99
N GLN A 76 4.95 16.27 10.18
CA GLN A 76 3.61 15.70 10.33
C GLN A 76 2.50 16.68 9.90
N ARG A 77 2.65 17.97 10.26
CA ARG A 77 1.69 19.01 9.88
C ARG A 77 1.69 19.24 8.38
N GLU A 78 2.85 19.32 7.76
CA GLU A 78 3.00 19.51 6.31
C GLU A 78 2.40 18.34 5.52
N LEU A 79 2.70 17.10 5.90
CA LEU A 79 2.08 15.92 5.30
C LEU A 79 0.55 15.95 5.45
N ARG A 80 0.04 16.31 6.62
CA ARG A 80 -1.41 16.46 6.83
C ARG A 80 -2.02 17.54 5.94
N HIS A 81 -1.32 18.65 5.72
CA HIS A 81 -1.75 19.69 4.79
C HIS A 81 -1.75 19.18 3.34
N LEU A 82 -0.74 18.41 2.94
CA LEU A 82 -0.66 17.80 1.62
C LEU A 82 -1.85 16.85 1.39
N VAL A 83 -2.09 15.93 2.33
CA VAL A 83 -3.23 14.99 2.35
C VAL A 83 -4.56 15.72 2.22
N THR A 84 -4.77 16.74 3.05
CA THR A 84 -6.02 17.53 3.06
C THR A 84 -6.24 18.25 1.74
N SER A 85 -5.21 18.94 1.24
CA SER A 85 -5.29 19.74 0.03
C SER A 85 -5.56 18.86 -1.19
N TYR A 86 -4.87 17.72 -1.28
CA TYR A 86 -5.10 16.75 -2.34
C TYR A 86 -6.52 16.19 -2.28
N CYS A 87 -6.96 15.74 -1.10
CA CYS A 87 -8.29 15.15 -0.96
C CYS A 87 -9.42 16.11 -1.40
N LEU A 88 -9.36 17.36 -0.94
CA LEU A 88 -10.36 18.38 -1.30
C LEU A 88 -10.34 18.71 -2.80
N LYS A 89 -9.15 18.80 -3.42
CA LYS A 89 -9.00 19.07 -4.85
C LYS A 89 -9.60 17.95 -5.72
N HIS A 90 -9.63 16.74 -5.19
CA HIS A 90 -10.13 15.54 -5.88
C HIS A 90 -11.57 15.17 -5.45
N SER A 91 -12.39 16.17 -5.10
CA SER A 91 -13.80 15.99 -4.71
C SER A 91 -14.03 15.05 -3.52
N GLY A 92 -13.00 14.85 -2.70
CA GLY A 92 -13.06 14.04 -1.50
C GLY A 92 -13.29 14.86 -0.23
N LYS A 93 -13.64 14.15 0.83
CA LYS A 93 -13.64 14.65 2.22
C LYS A 93 -12.70 13.79 3.05
N LEU A 94 -11.99 14.41 3.99
CA LEU A 94 -11.20 13.66 4.96
C LEU A 94 -12.09 13.15 6.10
N VAL A 95 -11.99 11.85 6.38
CA VAL A 95 -12.57 11.19 7.55
C VAL A 95 -11.45 10.39 8.20
N ASN A 96 -10.99 10.83 9.37
CA ASN A 96 -9.74 10.33 9.98
C ASN A 96 -8.55 10.48 9.00
N ASN A 97 -7.86 9.38 8.69
CA ASN A 97 -6.75 9.33 7.72
C ASN A 97 -7.20 8.98 6.30
N TRP A 98 -8.50 8.81 6.07
CA TRP A 98 -9.07 8.44 4.77
C TRP A 98 -9.56 9.65 4.00
N CYS A 99 -9.17 9.75 2.74
CA CYS A 99 -9.86 10.55 1.77
C CYS A 99 -11.00 9.76 1.13
N VAL A 100 -12.21 10.28 1.19
CA VAL A 100 -13.44 9.60 0.75
C VAL A 100 -14.11 10.43 -0.33
N ASP A 101 -14.39 9.84 -1.48
CA ASP A 101 -15.14 10.50 -2.55
C ASP A 101 -16.53 10.91 -2.06
N THR A 102 -16.90 12.17 -2.29
CA THR A 102 -18.14 12.74 -1.74
C THR A 102 -19.41 12.26 -2.45
N GLN A 103 -19.30 11.74 -3.67
CA GLN A 103 -20.46 11.32 -4.47
C GLN A 103 -20.77 9.83 -4.28
N SER A 104 -19.74 8.99 -4.36
CA SER A 104 -19.83 7.53 -4.29
C SER A 104 -19.60 6.98 -2.88
N ASN A 105 -19.05 7.78 -1.97
CA ASN A 105 -18.60 7.33 -0.64
C ASN A 105 -17.61 6.17 -0.72
N MET A 106 -16.77 6.15 -1.78
CA MET A 106 -15.66 5.22 -1.93
C MET A 106 -14.39 5.81 -1.31
N PRO A 107 -13.58 5.02 -0.59
CA PRO A 107 -12.29 5.48 -0.12
C PRO A 107 -11.36 5.65 -1.34
N LEU A 108 -10.76 6.83 -1.48
CA LEU A 108 -9.82 7.14 -2.56
C LEU A 108 -8.39 6.75 -2.15
N PHE A 109 -7.99 7.15 -0.94
CA PHE A 109 -6.72 6.75 -0.35
C PHE A 109 -6.75 6.91 1.17
N ASN A 110 -5.82 6.22 1.84
CA ASN A 110 -5.42 6.44 3.22
C ASN A 110 -3.97 6.93 3.25
N ALA A 111 -3.66 7.83 4.18
CA ALA A 111 -2.29 8.27 4.41
C ALA A 111 -2.03 8.48 5.90
N GLU A 112 -0.95 7.89 6.40
CA GLU A 112 -0.55 8.01 7.79
C GLU A 112 0.96 8.12 7.97
N LEU A 113 1.37 8.77 9.06
CA LEU A 113 2.75 8.88 9.50
C LEU A 113 2.88 8.15 10.83
N ASN A 114 3.46 6.96 10.81
CA ASN A 114 3.65 6.13 11.98
C ASN A 114 5.04 6.35 12.56
N GLN A 115 5.09 6.96 13.75
CA GLN A 115 6.34 7.11 14.50
C GLN A 115 6.89 5.73 14.86
N HIS A 116 8.14 5.47 14.46
CA HIS A 116 8.86 4.26 14.81
C HIS A 116 10.04 4.63 15.72
N THR A 117 10.35 3.76 16.68
CA THR A 117 11.52 3.97 17.56
C THR A 117 12.83 3.54 16.89
N MET A 118 12.92 3.65 15.57
CA MET A 118 14.17 3.38 14.86
C MET A 118 15.02 4.65 14.87
N ASP A 119 16.27 4.51 15.31
CA ASP A 119 17.24 5.60 15.30
C ASP A 119 17.78 5.81 13.88
N CYS A 120 17.60 7.01 13.35
CA CYS A 120 18.30 7.40 12.13
C CYS A 120 19.81 7.55 12.41
N HIS A 121 20.66 7.25 11.43
CA HIS A 121 22.13 7.24 11.58
C HIS A 121 22.73 8.56 12.13
N LEU A 122 22.00 9.67 12.05
CA LEU A 122 22.41 11.00 12.54
C LEU A 122 21.77 11.39 13.89
N GLY A 123 21.03 10.49 14.52
CA GLY A 123 20.21 10.76 15.71
C GLY A 123 18.82 11.29 15.35
N GLY A 124 17.81 10.86 16.11
CA GLY A 124 16.40 11.26 15.91
C GLY A 124 15.48 10.07 15.61
N ASN A 125 14.17 10.28 15.80
CA ASN A 125 13.15 9.27 15.53
C ASN A 125 12.90 9.14 14.03
N ALA A 126 12.87 7.92 13.52
CA ALA A 126 12.35 7.62 12.19
C ALA A 126 10.82 7.53 12.23
N SER A 127 10.15 7.98 11.18
CA SER A 127 8.75 7.61 10.93
C SER A 127 8.62 6.90 9.61
N ILE A 128 7.52 6.18 9.47
CA ILE A 128 7.13 5.55 8.21
C ILE A 128 5.88 6.26 7.72
N ILE A 129 5.98 6.84 6.52
CA ILE A 129 4.80 7.25 5.77
C ILE A 129 4.24 6.00 5.12
N HIS A 130 2.97 5.72 5.37
CA HIS A 130 2.23 4.62 4.77
C HIS A 130 1.04 5.20 3.99
N VAL A 131 0.90 4.80 2.73
CA VAL A 131 -0.18 5.24 1.85
C VAL A 131 -0.82 4.04 1.16
N LEU A 132 -2.14 3.90 1.30
CA LEU A 132 -2.95 2.97 0.51
C LEU A 132 -3.79 3.77 -0.47
N GLU A 133 -3.66 3.52 -1.76
CA GLU A 133 -4.39 4.26 -2.80
C GLU A 133 -5.19 3.32 -3.70
N PHE A 134 -6.44 3.70 -3.99
CA PHE A 134 -7.31 2.95 -4.90
C PHE A 134 -6.75 2.94 -6.32
N LEU A 135 -6.67 1.75 -6.92
CA LEU A 135 -6.23 1.53 -8.29
C LEU A 135 -7.30 0.77 -9.07
N PRO A 136 -8.25 1.46 -9.71
CA PRO A 136 -9.24 0.80 -10.53
C PRO A 136 -8.56 0.10 -11.73
N SER A 137 -8.88 -1.18 -11.93
CA SER A 137 -8.54 -1.91 -13.15
C SER A 137 -9.67 -1.73 -14.17
N THR A 138 -9.33 -1.34 -15.39
CA THR A 138 -10.28 -1.15 -16.49
C THR A 138 -10.95 -2.45 -16.95
N GLU A 139 -10.33 -3.60 -16.70
CA GLU A 139 -10.86 -4.92 -17.09
C GLU A 139 -11.86 -5.51 -16.08
N HIS A 140 -11.80 -5.09 -14.81
CA HIS A 140 -12.55 -5.71 -13.70
C HIS A 140 -13.09 -4.69 -12.69
N GLU A 141 -13.57 -3.53 -13.15
CA GLU A 141 -13.85 -2.37 -12.31
C GLU A 141 -14.72 -2.68 -11.08
N GLN A 142 -15.86 -3.38 -11.25
CA GLN A 142 -16.79 -3.65 -10.14
C GLN A 142 -16.21 -4.63 -9.10
N GLN A 143 -15.58 -5.72 -9.54
CA GLN A 143 -14.93 -6.68 -8.63
C GLN A 143 -13.73 -6.05 -7.92
N THR A 144 -12.99 -5.20 -8.63
CA THR A 144 -11.83 -4.47 -8.12
C THR A 144 -12.26 -3.46 -7.05
N GLN A 145 -13.35 -2.72 -7.28
CA GLN A 145 -13.95 -1.81 -6.30
C GLN A 145 -14.39 -2.55 -5.02
N GLN A 146 -15.02 -3.72 -5.15
CA GLN A 146 -15.43 -4.52 -3.99
C GLN A 146 -14.23 -5.05 -3.21
N SER A 147 -13.20 -5.54 -3.92
CA SER A 147 -11.98 -6.05 -3.29
C SER A 147 -11.24 -4.93 -2.57
N TRP A 148 -11.16 -3.74 -3.19
CA TRP A 148 -10.60 -2.56 -2.56
C TRP A 148 -11.38 -2.16 -1.31
N LEU A 149 -12.70 -2.12 -1.37
CA LEU A 149 -13.52 -1.77 -0.21
C LEU A 149 -13.30 -2.74 0.96
N GLN A 150 -13.13 -4.04 0.69
CA GLN A 150 -12.77 -5.02 1.72
C GLN A 150 -11.41 -4.72 2.35
N VAL A 151 -10.41 -4.38 1.52
CA VAL A 151 -9.08 -3.96 2.00
C VAL A 151 -9.21 -2.70 2.85
N ALA A 152 -9.82 -1.64 2.33
CA ALA A 152 -9.98 -0.37 3.05
C ALA A 152 -10.67 -0.56 4.41
N THR A 153 -11.73 -1.38 4.45
CA THR A 153 -12.44 -1.73 5.71
C THR A 153 -11.52 -2.43 6.71
N ALA A 154 -10.67 -3.36 6.24
CA ALA A 154 -9.71 -4.04 7.11
C ALA A 154 -8.65 -3.09 7.70
N PHE A 155 -8.40 -1.97 7.04
CA PHE A 155 -7.52 -0.88 7.49
C PHE A 155 -8.30 0.27 8.19
N GLY A 156 -9.56 0.05 8.55
CA GLY A 156 -10.33 0.98 9.40
C GLY A 156 -11.01 2.13 8.66
N TYR A 157 -11.35 1.95 7.37
CA TYR A 157 -12.32 2.80 6.66
C TYR A 157 -13.74 2.67 7.24
#